data_AF-A0A448V749-F1
#
_entry.id   AF-A0A448V749-F1
#
_cell.length_a   1.000
_cell.length_b   1.000
_cell.length_c   1.000
_cell.angle_alpha   90.00
_cell.angle_beta   90.00
_cell.angle_gamma   90.00
#
_symmetry.space_group_name_H-M   'P 1'
#
loop_
_entity.id
_entity.type
_entity.pdbx_description
1 polymer ?
#
loop_
_entity_poly.entity_id
_entity_poly.type
_entity_poly.pdbx_seq_one_letter_code
_entity_poly.pdbx_strand_id
1 'polypeptide(L)'
;MNQKMSITPRPYLIFENLPIDRKINTSPNPYNLDASCKSGYISENLIMMFSLLIEEPYSIKFEGEHIVNNLVPLEDNKKDYTGLGSEVELDFHIENSALKFIRGLNLSPKGILLTGVCNDVDGPLTRISDARLALKLLSEEDLSSLKDNLYIINVPYRWRKTG
;
A
#
# COMPACT_ATOMS: atom_id res chain seq x y z
N MET A 1 1.32 -26.10 16.80
CA MET A 1 0.49 -26.12 15.58
C MET A 1 1.43 -25.88 14.40
N ASN A 2 1.76 -26.91 13.62
CA ASN A 2 2.69 -26.76 12.49
C ASN A 2 1.90 -26.27 11.27
N GLN A 3 1.87 -24.96 11.05
CA GLN A 3 1.36 -24.40 9.82
C GLN A 3 2.30 -24.79 8.66
N LYS A 4 1.74 -25.43 7.64
CA LYS A 4 2.46 -25.71 6.39
C LYS A 4 2.52 -24.42 5.58
N MET A 5 3.72 -23.88 5.39
CA MET A 5 3.94 -22.72 4.52
C MET A 5 3.92 -23.15 3.04
N SER A 6 3.36 -22.31 2.16
CA SER A 6 3.44 -22.54 0.71
C SER A 6 4.90 -22.54 0.26
N ILE A 7 5.27 -23.51 -0.57
CA ILE A 7 6.63 -23.63 -1.15
C ILE A 7 6.90 -22.49 -2.14
N THR A 8 5.84 -21.88 -2.69
CA THR A 8 5.88 -20.77 -3.65
C THR A 8 4.79 -19.75 -3.31
N PRO A 9 5.01 -18.85 -2.32
CA PRO A 9 4.02 -17.84 -1.98
C PRO A 9 3.77 -16.91 -3.17
N ARG A 10 2.53 -16.51 -3.43
CA ARG A 10 2.23 -15.49 -4.44
C ARG A 10 2.65 -14.11 -3.92
N PRO A 11 3.02 -13.15 -4.79
CA PRO A 11 3.38 -11.80 -4.37
C PRO A 11 2.16 -10.98 -3.90
N TYR A 12 0.94 -11.48 -4.16
CA TYR A 12 -0.32 -10.89 -3.74
C TYR A 12 -1.42 -11.97 -3.60
N LEU A 13 -2.50 -11.59 -2.93
CA LEU A 13 -3.75 -12.34 -2.84
C LEU A 13 -4.90 -11.40 -3.24
N ILE A 14 -5.88 -11.92 -4.00
CA ILE A 14 -7.09 -11.19 -4.37
C ILE A 14 -8.27 -11.90 -3.73
N PHE A 15 -9.08 -11.14 -2.99
CA PHE A 15 -10.33 -11.59 -2.41
C PHE A 15 -11.45 -10.82 -3.10
N GLU A 16 -12.29 -11.53 -3.84
CA GLU A 16 -13.40 -10.95 -4.59
C GLU A 16 -14.73 -11.15 -3.85
N ASN A 17 -15.73 -10.34 -4.19
CA ASN A 17 -17.09 -10.44 -3.64
C ASN A 17 -17.15 -10.33 -2.10
N LEU A 18 -16.21 -9.58 -1.51
CA LEU A 18 -16.27 -9.23 -0.09
C LEU A 18 -17.42 -8.26 0.17
N PRO A 19 -18.11 -8.34 1.33
CA PRO A 19 -19.19 -7.43 1.63
C PRO A 19 -18.65 -6.01 1.85
N ILE A 20 -19.41 -5.04 1.35
CA ILE A 20 -19.20 -3.61 1.60
C ILE A 20 -20.47 -3.03 2.25
N ASP A 21 -20.36 -1.79 2.72
CA ASP A 21 -21.49 -1.05 3.26
C ASP A 21 -22.61 -0.88 2.21
N ARG A 22 -23.86 -1.02 2.65
CA ARG A 22 -25.04 -1.05 1.75
C ARG A 22 -25.25 0.25 0.98
N LYS A 23 -24.86 1.38 1.57
CA LYS A 23 -24.95 2.70 0.95
C LYS A 23 -23.59 3.38 1.02
N ILE A 24 -23.06 3.73 -0.14
CA ILE A 24 -21.92 4.61 -0.32
C ILE A 24 -22.49 5.93 -0.83
N ASN A 25 -22.35 7.00 -0.05
CA ASN A 25 -23.00 8.29 -0.33
C ASN A 25 -22.07 9.23 -1.11
N THR A 26 -20.79 9.26 -0.76
CA THR A 26 -19.78 10.12 -1.39
C THR A 26 -18.36 9.64 -1.05
N SER A 27 -17.36 10.18 -1.74
CA SER A 27 -15.95 9.99 -1.39
C SER A 27 -15.58 10.80 -0.13
N PRO A 28 -14.87 10.23 0.84
CA PRO A 28 -14.42 10.96 2.02
C PRO A 28 -13.34 11.98 1.70
N ASN A 29 -13.14 12.93 2.60
CA ASN A 29 -11.88 13.67 2.67
C ASN A 29 -10.80 12.72 3.26
N PRO A 30 -9.64 12.53 2.62
CA PRO A 30 -8.64 11.58 3.11
C PRO A 30 -8.02 11.97 4.45
N TYR A 31 -8.11 13.25 4.84
CA TYR A 31 -7.55 13.77 6.08
C TYR A 31 -8.54 13.76 7.25
N ASN A 32 -9.83 13.53 7.00
CA ASN A 32 -10.88 13.53 8.03
C ASN A 32 -11.83 12.34 7.85
N LEU A 33 -12.01 11.54 8.90
CA LEU A 33 -13.01 10.47 8.92
C LEU A 33 -14.42 11.07 9.02
N ASP A 34 -15.09 11.21 7.88
CA ASP A 34 -16.51 11.55 7.83
C ASP A 34 -17.36 10.27 7.81
N ALA A 35 -18.05 10.01 8.93
CA ALA A 35 -18.95 8.88 9.07
C ALA A 35 -20.17 8.96 8.13
N SER A 36 -20.43 10.11 7.49
CA SER A 36 -21.54 10.29 6.56
C SER A 36 -21.28 9.71 5.16
N CYS A 37 -20.03 9.39 4.82
CA CYS A 37 -19.66 8.93 3.48
C CYS A 37 -20.21 7.54 3.14
N LYS A 38 -20.48 6.70 4.15
CA LYS A 38 -21.02 5.35 3.96
C LYS A 38 -21.83 4.89 5.18
N SER A 39 -22.69 3.89 5.00
CA SER A 39 -23.65 3.47 6.02
C SER A 39 -23.07 2.74 7.25
N GLY A 40 -21.77 2.50 7.31
CA GLY A 40 -21.14 1.68 8.35
C GLY A 40 -19.64 1.52 8.16
N TYR A 41 -19.07 0.44 8.70
CA TYR A 41 -17.63 0.20 8.75
C TYR A 41 -17.21 -1.20 8.28
N ILE A 42 -17.99 -1.81 7.36
CA ILE A 42 -17.75 -3.20 6.96
C ILE A 42 -16.37 -3.34 6.30
N SER A 43 -16.01 -2.43 5.40
CA SER A 43 -14.72 -2.43 4.69
C SER A 43 -13.51 -2.32 5.65
N GLU A 44 -13.57 -1.41 6.62
CA GLU A 44 -12.48 -1.19 7.58
C GLU A 44 -12.37 -2.37 8.56
N ASN A 45 -13.51 -2.92 8.99
CA ASN A 45 -13.51 -4.09 9.87
C ASN A 45 -12.91 -5.31 9.17
N LEU A 46 -13.23 -5.52 7.89
CA LEU A 46 -12.66 -6.63 7.11
C LEU A 46 -11.16 -6.47 6.90
N ILE A 47 -10.69 -5.29 6.50
CA ILE A 47 -9.26 -5.08 6.25
C ILE A 47 -8.44 -5.19 7.55
N MET A 48 -8.99 -4.73 8.67
CA MET A 48 -8.41 -4.91 10.00
C MET A 48 -8.41 -6.38 10.46
N MET A 49 -9.47 -7.13 10.16
CA MET A 49 -9.50 -8.57 10.43
C MET A 49 -8.43 -9.30 9.61
N PHE A 50 -8.33 -9.02 8.31
CA PHE A 50 -7.31 -9.61 7.45
C PHE A 50 -5.89 -9.26 7.90
N SER A 51 -5.65 -8.01 8.31
CA SER A 51 -4.33 -7.61 8.79
C SER A 51 -3.93 -8.40 10.03
N LEU A 52 -4.83 -8.54 11.01
CA LEU A 52 -4.60 -9.31 12.24
C LEU A 52 -4.40 -10.81 12.02
N LEU A 53 -4.93 -11.38 10.93
CA LEU A 53 -4.67 -12.77 10.55
C LEU A 53 -3.27 -12.96 9.93
N ILE A 54 -2.71 -11.90 9.36
CA ILE A 54 -1.38 -11.91 8.76
C ILE A 54 -0.36 -11.58 9.85
N GLU A 55 -0.40 -10.36 10.39
CA GLU A 55 0.51 -9.85 11.43
C GLU A 55 -0.12 -8.66 12.21
N GLU A 56 0.70 -7.73 12.72
CA GLU A 56 0.25 -6.56 13.46
C GLU A 56 0.06 -5.36 12.51
N PRO A 57 -1.16 -4.78 12.42
CA PRO A 57 -1.37 -3.55 11.67
C PRO A 57 -0.81 -2.35 12.45
N TYR A 58 -0.15 -1.44 11.75
CA TYR A 58 0.35 -0.20 12.31
C TYR A 58 0.16 0.95 11.33
N SER A 59 0.13 2.18 11.85
CA SER A 59 0.18 3.40 11.05
C SER A 59 1.53 4.07 11.17
N ILE A 60 1.86 4.87 10.17
CA ILE A 60 3.05 5.69 10.15
C ILE A 60 2.57 7.14 10.26
N LYS A 61 2.90 7.83 11.36
CA LYS A 61 2.33 9.14 11.72
C LYS A 61 2.37 10.18 10.59
N PHE A 62 3.42 10.19 9.77
CA PHE A 62 3.61 11.14 8.68
C PHE A 62 3.03 10.67 7.33
N GLU A 63 2.45 9.47 7.28
CA GLU A 63 1.65 8.93 6.18
C GLU A 63 0.16 9.18 6.39
N GLY A 64 -0.30 9.02 7.64
CA GLY A 64 -1.68 9.26 8.05
C GLY A 64 -1.84 8.99 9.55
N GLU A 65 -2.88 9.57 10.14
CA GLU A 65 -3.16 9.40 11.57
C GLU A 65 -3.93 8.10 11.89
N HIS A 66 -4.48 7.45 10.87
CA HIS A 66 -5.32 6.27 11.02
C HIS A 66 -4.59 4.99 10.62
N ILE A 67 -5.01 3.87 11.21
CA ILE A 67 -4.52 2.53 10.81
C ILE A 67 -5.08 2.17 9.42
N VAL A 68 -6.35 2.49 9.18
CA VAL A 68 -6.98 2.38 7.87
C VAL A 68 -7.12 3.79 7.30
N ASN A 69 -6.45 4.03 6.17
CA ASN A 69 -6.45 5.34 5.51
C ASN A 69 -7.29 5.30 4.24
N ASN A 70 -7.97 6.41 3.96
CA ASN A 70 -8.73 6.56 2.72
C ASN A 70 -7.78 6.85 1.56
N LEU A 71 -7.88 6.04 0.51
CA LEU A 71 -7.18 6.27 -0.75
C LEU A 71 -8.19 6.80 -1.76
N VAL A 72 -8.23 8.11 -1.91
CA VAL A 72 -9.17 8.82 -2.79
C VAL A 72 -8.44 9.93 -3.54
N PRO A 73 -8.71 10.11 -4.84
CA PRO A 73 -8.10 11.21 -5.60
C PRO A 73 -8.61 12.56 -5.08
N LEU A 74 -7.72 13.54 -5.00
CA LEU A 74 -8.05 14.93 -4.68
C LEU A 74 -7.76 15.83 -5.88
N GLU A 75 -8.68 16.74 -6.18
CA GLU A 75 -8.52 17.69 -7.29
C GLU A 75 -7.25 18.53 -7.14
N ASP A 76 -6.97 19.03 -5.94
CA ASP A 76 -5.78 19.83 -5.65
C ASP A 76 -4.46 19.04 -5.82
N ASN A 77 -4.53 17.70 -5.72
CA ASN A 77 -3.36 16.81 -5.82
C ASN A 77 -3.33 16.01 -7.12
N LYS A 78 -4.20 16.29 -8.09
CA LYS A 78 -4.38 15.44 -9.27
C LYS A 78 -3.11 15.19 -10.09
N LYS A 79 -2.16 16.14 -10.07
CA LYS A 79 -0.85 16.05 -10.74
C LYS A 79 0.29 15.60 -9.83
N ASP A 80 0.01 15.36 -8.56
CA ASP A 80 1.02 14.96 -7.59
C ASP A 80 1.33 13.48 -7.72
N TYR A 81 2.60 13.14 -7.56
CA TYR A 81 3.08 11.77 -7.56
C TYR A 81 2.84 11.11 -6.18
N THR A 82 1.56 10.90 -5.84
CA THR A 82 1.11 10.34 -4.56
C THR A 82 -0.13 9.46 -4.76
N GLY A 83 -0.53 8.72 -3.73
CA GLY A 83 -1.79 7.96 -3.75
C GLY A 83 -3.07 8.81 -3.89
N LEU A 84 -2.97 10.13 -3.73
CA LEU A 84 -4.08 11.07 -3.89
C LEU A 84 -4.12 11.72 -5.28
N GLY A 85 -3.12 11.44 -6.13
CA GLY A 85 -3.07 11.90 -7.53
C GLY A 85 -3.94 11.05 -8.46
N SER A 86 -4.20 11.57 -9.66
CA SER A 86 -5.06 10.90 -10.66
C SER A 86 -4.67 11.13 -12.12
N GLU A 87 -4.06 12.27 -12.46
CA GLU A 87 -3.63 12.61 -13.84
C GLU A 87 -2.24 12.06 -14.19
N VAL A 88 -1.48 11.59 -13.20
CA VAL A 88 -0.11 11.07 -13.38
C VAL A 88 -0.07 9.61 -12.93
N GLU A 89 0.54 8.75 -13.76
CA GLU A 89 0.75 7.36 -13.38
C GLU A 89 1.71 7.27 -12.19
N LEU A 90 1.32 6.50 -11.18
CA LEU A 90 2.18 6.17 -10.05
C LEU A 90 3.05 4.96 -10.43
N ASP A 91 4.35 5.18 -10.64
CA ASP A 91 5.28 4.10 -11.02
C ASP A 91 5.43 3.06 -9.92
N PHE A 92 5.96 1.90 -10.31
CA PHE A 92 6.30 0.83 -9.37
C PHE A 92 7.26 1.31 -8.28
N HIS A 93 6.89 1.04 -7.04
CA HIS A 93 7.72 1.29 -5.87
C HIS A 93 7.44 0.26 -4.77
N ILE A 94 8.38 0.14 -3.84
CA ILE A 94 8.19 -0.60 -2.59
C ILE A 94 7.85 0.42 -1.52
N GLU A 95 6.67 0.27 -0.92
CA GLU A 95 6.14 1.18 0.09
C GLU A 95 7.12 1.34 1.25
N ASN A 96 7.50 2.60 1.52
CA ASN A 96 8.37 2.99 2.63
C ASN A 96 9.66 2.15 2.76
N SER A 97 10.24 1.71 1.63
CA SER A 97 11.46 0.88 1.59
C SER A 97 12.66 1.47 2.34
N ALA A 98 12.78 2.81 2.40
CA ALA A 98 13.82 3.48 3.16
C ALA A 98 13.78 3.15 4.67
N LEU A 99 12.59 2.86 5.24
CA LEU A 99 12.43 2.50 6.65
C LEU A 99 13.11 1.18 7.02
N LYS A 100 13.49 0.35 6.05
CA LYS A 100 14.29 -0.86 6.29
C LYS A 100 15.66 -0.55 6.90
N PHE A 101 16.20 0.63 6.62
CA PHE A 101 17.57 1.03 6.96
C PHE A 101 17.63 2.15 8.00
N ILE A 102 16.48 2.69 8.42
CA ILE A 102 16.41 3.79 9.38
C ILE A 102 16.47 3.25 10.80
N ARG A 103 17.35 3.81 11.64
CA ARG A 103 17.48 3.50 13.09
C ARG A 103 17.89 2.06 13.42
N GLY A 104 18.48 1.33 12.48
CA GLY A 104 18.98 -0.04 12.72
C GLY A 104 17.86 -1.08 12.95
N LEU A 105 16.60 -0.72 12.71
CA LEU A 105 15.45 -1.60 12.77
C LEU A 105 14.76 -1.60 11.42
N ASN A 106 14.24 -2.76 10.99
CA ASN A 106 13.43 -2.82 9.80
C ASN A 106 11.99 -2.43 10.13
N LEU A 107 11.63 -1.17 9.83
CA LEU A 107 10.28 -0.63 10.05
C LEU A 107 9.47 -0.50 8.75
N SER A 108 9.98 -1.02 7.62
CA SER A 108 9.22 -1.04 6.37
C SER A 108 8.07 -2.04 6.44
N PRO A 109 6.90 -1.73 5.86
CA PRO A 109 5.76 -2.64 5.88
C PRO A 109 6.08 -3.93 5.15
N LYS A 110 5.61 -5.07 5.69
CA LYS A 110 5.75 -6.37 5.02
C LYS A 110 4.77 -6.55 3.86
N GLY A 111 3.70 -5.76 3.85
CA GLY A 111 2.68 -5.76 2.82
C GLY A 111 1.71 -4.61 3.01
N ILE A 112 0.89 -4.39 1.99
CA ILE A 112 -0.18 -3.40 1.98
C ILE A 112 -1.47 -4.16 1.71
N LEU A 113 -2.54 -3.79 2.39
CA LEU A 113 -3.88 -4.24 2.08
C LEU A 113 -4.64 -3.09 1.43
N LEU A 114 -5.34 -3.39 0.34
CA LEU A 114 -6.22 -2.45 -0.36
C LEU A 114 -7.61 -3.07 -0.42
N THR A 115 -8.64 -2.27 -0.11
CA THR A 115 -10.04 -2.69 -0.22
C THR A 115 -10.80 -1.71 -1.11
N GLY A 116 -11.45 -2.22 -2.16
CA GLY A 116 -12.33 -1.44 -3.00
C GLY A 116 -13.64 -1.15 -2.27
N VAL A 117 -13.96 0.13 -2.07
CA VAL A 117 -15.22 0.56 -1.44
C VAL A 117 -16.20 1.12 -2.47
N CYS A 118 -15.70 1.94 -3.41
CA CYS A 118 -16.43 2.37 -4.58
C CYS A 118 -15.94 1.56 -5.80
N ASN A 119 -16.86 0.95 -6.54
CA ASN A 119 -16.55 0.22 -7.77
C ASN A 119 -16.82 1.13 -8.97
N ASP A 120 -15.81 1.89 -9.39
CA ASP A 120 -15.86 2.60 -10.66
C ASP A 120 -15.61 1.63 -11.81
N VAL A 121 -16.51 1.63 -12.80
CA VAL A 121 -16.43 0.76 -13.99
C VAL A 121 -15.16 1.04 -14.79
N ASP A 122 -14.77 2.31 -14.87
CA ASP A 122 -13.54 2.78 -15.52
C ASP A 122 -12.46 3.16 -14.49
N GLY A 123 -12.46 2.50 -13.33
CA GLY A 123 -11.56 2.79 -12.22
C GLY A 123 -10.07 2.53 -12.52
N PRO A 124 -9.17 3.02 -11.63
CA PRO A 124 -7.73 2.89 -11.83
C PRO A 124 -7.27 1.43 -11.76
N LEU A 125 -6.24 1.10 -12.55
CA LEU A 125 -5.60 -0.21 -12.50
C LEU A 125 -4.51 -0.24 -11.44
N THR A 126 -4.54 -1.24 -10.56
CA THR A 126 -3.41 -1.55 -9.67
C THR A 126 -2.49 -2.55 -10.36
N ARG A 127 -1.23 -2.17 -10.58
CA ARG A 127 -0.20 -3.02 -11.19
C ARG A 127 0.74 -3.56 -10.13
N ILE A 128 1.13 -4.83 -10.25
CA ILE A 128 2.07 -5.48 -9.32
C ILE A 128 3.18 -6.16 -10.13
N SER A 129 4.43 -5.97 -9.69
CA SER A 129 5.60 -6.64 -10.25
C SER A 129 6.20 -7.63 -9.24
N ASP A 130 6.41 -8.88 -9.66
CA ASP A 130 7.05 -9.90 -8.83
C ASP A 130 8.56 -9.86 -9.02
N ALA A 131 9.29 -9.44 -7.98
CA ALA A 131 10.74 -9.38 -8.02
C ALA A 131 11.37 -10.73 -8.39
N ARG A 132 10.79 -11.87 -8.02
CA ARG A 132 11.34 -13.20 -8.35
C ARG A 132 11.25 -13.52 -9.84
N LEU A 133 10.26 -12.94 -10.53
CA LEU A 133 10.16 -13.05 -11.98
C LEU A 133 11.09 -12.04 -12.65
N ALA A 134 11.13 -10.80 -12.15
CA ALA A 134 12.00 -9.76 -12.67
C ALA A 134 13.49 -10.13 -12.57
N LEU A 135 13.94 -10.67 -11.44
CA LEU A 135 15.33 -11.09 -11.21
C LEU A 135 15.77 -12.21 -12.16
N LYS A 136 14.86 -13.05 -12.66
CA LYS A 136 15.20 -14.11 -13.64
C LYS A 136 15.52 -13.56 -15.03
N LEU A 137 15.19 -12.30 -15.29
CA LEU A 137 15.46 -11.63 -16.57
C LEU A 137 16.82 -10.93 -16.57
N LEU A 138 17.49 -10.85 -15.42
CA LEU A 138 18.76 -10.14 -15.26
C LEU A 138 19.95 -11.06 -15.47
N SER A 139 21.09 -10.48 -15.86
CA SER A 139 22.36 -11.18 -15.93
C SER A 139 22.89 -11.49 -14.52
N GLU A 140 23.78 -12.47 -14.39
CA GLU A 140 24.46 -12.75 -13.11
C GLU A 140 25.29 -11.56 -12.61
N GLU A 141 25.84 -10.75 -13.53
CA GLU A 141 26.58 -9.53 -13.21
C GLU A 141 25.66 -8.46 -12.57
N ASP A 142 24.49 -8.23 -13.17
CA ASP A 142 23.49 -7.32 -12.61
C ASP A 142 22.98 -7.82 -11.25
N LEU A 143 22.71 -9.13 -11.14
CA LEU A 143 22.27 -9.76 -9.90
C LEU A 143 23.32 -9.65 -8.79
N SER A 144 24.60 -9.75 -9.12
CA SER A 144 25.69 -9.55 -8.17
C SER A 144 25.69 -8.10 -7.67
N SER A 145 25.61 -7.14 -8.60
CA SER A 145 25.62 -5.71 -8.27
C SER A 145 24.43 -5.30 -7.39
N LEU A 146 23.23 -5.82 -7.68
CA LEU A 146 22.01 -5.54 -6.91
C LEU A 146 22.00 -6.11 -5.48
N LYS A 147 22.84 -7.12 -5.19
CA LYS A 147 22.96 -7.70 -3.85
C LYS A 147 23.88 -6.89 -2.94
N ASP A 148 24.77 -6.09 -3.51
CA ASP A 148 25.69 -5.26 -2.75
C ASP A 148 25.02 -3.98 -2.23
N ASN A 149 25.57 -3.41 -1.16
CA ASN A 149 25.09 -2.17 -0.54
C ASN A 149 25.59 -0.93 -1.31
N LEU A 150 25.31 -0.85 -2.61
CA LEU A 150 25.83 0.19 -3.50
C LEU A 150 24.82 1.33 -3.78
N TYR A 151 23.63 1.26 -3.17
CA TYR A 151 22.50 2.13 -3.52
C TYR A 151 22.05 2.98 -2.33
N ILE A 152 21.62 4.21 -2.63
CA ILE A 152 21.03 5.13 -1.67
C ILE A 152 19.53 5.22 -1.95
N ILE A 153 18.72 4.90 -0.94
CA ILE A 153 17.27 5.08 -1.00
C ILE A 153 16.93 6.37 -0.27
N ASN A 154 16.41 7.34 -0.99
CA ASN A 154 15.94 8.57 -0.37
C ASN A 154 14.55 8.35 0.24
N VAL A 155 14.30 8.94 1.41
CA VAL A 155 12.94 9.01 1.97
C VAL A 155 12.01 9.84 1.07
N PRO A 156 10.69 9.61 1.10
CA PRO A 156 9.71 10.43 0.37
C PRO A 156 9.92 11.92 0.62
N TYR A 157 9.71 12.76 -0.40
CA TYR A 157 9.97 14.20 -0.33
C TYR A 157 9.24 14.89 0.85
N ARG A 158 7.99 14.47 1.11
CA ARG A 158 7.18 14.94 2.25
C ARG A 158 7.84 14.72 3.61
N TRP A 159 8.68 13.70 3.78
CA TRP A 159 9.37 13.45 5.05
C TRP A 159 10.63 14.32 5.22
N ARG A 160 11.12 14.93 4.14
CA ARG A 160 12.36 15.74 4.17
C ARG A 160 12.15 17.16 4.67
N LYS A 161 10.91 17.66 4.66
CA LYS A 161 10.57 19.05 5.03
C LYS A 161 10.45 19.29 6.54
N THR A 162 10.46 18.23 7.34
CA THR A 162 10.26 18.27 8.80
C THR A 162 11.48 17.79 9.59
N GLY A 163 12.64 17.62 8.93
CA GLY A 163 13.91 17.26 9.55
C GLY A 163 14.82 18.47 9.76
#